data_AF-A0A136KFD0-F1
#
_entry.id   AF-A0A136KFD0-F1
#
_cell.length_a   1.000
_cell.length_b   1.000
_cell.length_c   1.000
_cell.angle_alpha   90.00
_cell.angle_beta   90.00
_cell.angle_gamma   90.00
#
_symmetry.space_group_name_H-M   'P 1'
#
loop_
_entity.id
_entity.type
_entity.pdbx_description
1 polymer ?
#
loop_
_entity_poly.entity_id
_entity_poly.type
_entity_poly.pdbx_seq_one_letter_code
_entity_poly.pdbx_strand_id
1 'polypeptide(L)'
;MSDQAEEKILLSKSTKQLFETLSTRPARRGKGDPIEVSEAASFVAFAYEKLRSAIEFTEEHLFRRAAIARILRRRLGLNPSGKGEGENIIRELLWGNYFEKGALTSADVTRIQECVDAYLQLLKQVSHGKNHSSLRDYMIDLLSCEIEELLNPEYHHRKLSFLYFFYQTTKEKVVIEGCSPEEKDQYHYVACEQTLLKNDKVFIRYHLLTLQWGKIVELTEDQLRELGEQFRQTTAEVERIIENIYHPRLTRKLSTLLPPFRILFDLIEEKGEAAQQLLSSKKDLYINVKELCIKDLYRGSRKT
;
A
#
# COMPACT_ATOMS: atom_id res chain seq x y z
N MET A 1 49.59 11.28 -12.57
CA MET A 1 48.15 11.54 -12.80
C MET A 1 47.58 10.23 -13.31
N SER A 2 47.11 9.39 -12.39
CA SER A 2 46.74 7.99 -12.68
C SER A 2 45.25 7.90 -12.97
N ASP A 3 44.93 7.22 -14.07
CA ASP A 3 43.61 6.78 -14.51
C ASP A 3 42.72 6.33 -13.34
N GLN A 4 41.64 7.06 -13.09
CA GLN A 4 40.45 6.50 -12.47
C GLN A 4 39.56 5.99 -13.61
N ALA A 5 39.81 4.76 -14.06
CA ALA A 5 38.85 4.04 -14.87
C ALA A 5 37.50 4.07 -14.13
N GLU A 6 36.44 4.54 -14.81
CA GLU A 6 35.07 4.49 -14.29
C GLU A 6 34.72 3.02 -13.97
N GLU A 7 34.84 2.64 -12.70
CA GLU A 7 34.44 1.30 -12.24
C GLU A 7 32.91 1.17 -12.38
N LYS A 8 32.51 0.57 -13.49
CA LYS A 8 31.12 0.30 -13.84
C LYS A 8 30.58 -0.84 -12.99
N ILE A 9 29.46 -0.61 -12.31
CA ILE A 9 28.78 -1.63 -11.51
C ILE A 9 27.82 -2.41 -12.42
N LEU A 10 27.94 -3.74 -12.42
CA LEU A 10 26.98 -4.61 -13.08
C LEU A 10 25.76 -4.81 -12.18
N LEU A 11 24.61 -4.26 -12.60
CA LEU A 11 23.36 -4.43 -11.86
C LEU A 11 22.89 -5.89 -11.86
N SER A 12 22.42 -6.35 -10.69
CA SER A 12 21.85 -7.69 -10.52
C SER A 12 20.58 -7.88 -11.35
N LYS A 13 20.16 -9.14 -11.59
CA LYS A 13 18.91 -9.46 -12.27
C LYS A 13 17.70 -8.83 -11.56
N SER A 14 17.61 -8.96 -10.24
CA SER A 14 16.53 -8.39 -9.43
C SER A 14 16.49 -6.86 -9.51
N THR A 15 17.66 -6.20 -9.58
CA THR A 15 17.74 -4.73 -9.72
C THR A 15 17.26 -4.28 -11.09
N LYS A 16 17.61 -5.00 -12.16
CA LYS A 16 17.11 -4.71 -13.51
C LYS A 16 15.60 -4.90 -13.62
N GLN A 17 15.06 -5.98 -13.04
CA GLN A 17 13.62 -6.25 -12.98
C GLN A 17 12.86 -5.17 -12.21
N LEU A 18 13.45 -4.63 -11.14
CA LEU A 18 12.86 -3.49 -10.41
C LEU A 18 12.72 -2.27 -11.34
N PHE A 19 13.76 -1.90 -12.08
CA PHE A 19 13.69 -0.76 -13.02
C PHE A 19 12.69 -1.00 -14.16
N GLU A 20 12.63 -2.20 -14.70
CA GLU A 20 11.65 -2.58 -15.72
C GLU A 20 10.22 -2.41 -15.19
N THR A 21 9.95 -2.90 -13.97
CA THR A 21 8.63 -2.80 -13.32
C THR A 21 8.28 -1.35 -12.96
N LEU A 22 9.25 -0.54 -12.55
CA LEU A 22 9.01 0.88 -12.27
C LEU A 22 8.79 1.71 -13.54
N SER A 23 9.33 1.25 -14.68
CA SER A 23 9.14 1.90 -15.98
C SER A 23 7.75 1.61 -16.57
N THR A 24 7.14 0.49 -16.21
CA THR A 24 5.74 0.21 -16.56
C THR A 24 4.84 1.05 -15.66
N ARG A 25 4.12 2.01 -16.26
CA ARG A 25 3.13 2.80 -15.52
C ARG A 25 1.87 1.97 -15.30
N PRO A 26 1.28 1.97 -14.09
CA PRO A 26 -0.02 1.35 -13.89
C PRO A 26 -1.07 2.06 -14.75
N ALA A 27 -2.19 1.37 -15.01
CA ALA A 27 -3.29 1.92 -15.78
C ALA A 27 -3.67 3.31 -15.24
N ARG A 28 -3.62 4.34 -16.10
CA ARG A 28 -3.97 5.70 -15.68
C ARG A 28 -5.40 5.74 -15.17
N ARG A 29 -5.65 6.61 -14.18
CA ARG A 29 -7.02 6.96 -13.78
C ARG A 29 -7.80 7.39 -15.03
N GLY A 30 -9.05 6.92 -15.14
CA GLY A 30 -9.87 7.18 -16.32
C GLY A 30 -10.01 8.68 -16.56
N LYS A 31 -10.16 9.10 -17.82
CA LYS A 31 -10.47 10.51 -18.12
C LYS A 31 -11.90 10.80 -17.65
N GLY A 32 -12.09 11.91 -16.96
CA GLY A 32 -13.39 12.38 -16.51
C GLY A 32 -13.31 13.83 -16.06
N ASP A 33 -14.46 14.47 -15.89
CA ASP A 33 -14.54 15.84 -15.42
C ASP A 33 -14.06 15.92 -13.96
N PRO A 34 -13.20 16.89 -13.61
CA PRO A 34 -12.78 17.10 -12.22
C PRO A 34 -13.98 17.35 -11.32
N ILE A 35 -13.95 16.77 -10.12
CA ILE A 35 -15.01 16.98 -9.14
C ILE A 35 -14.70 18.23 -8.34
N GLU A 36 -15.50 19.27 -8.54
CA GLU A 36 -15.43 20.49 -7.78
C GLU A 36 -16.30 20.41 -6.52
N VAL A 37 -15.73 20.84 -5.40
CA VAL A 37 -16.45 20.98 -4.13
C VAL A 37 -16.42 22.44 -3.70
N SER A 38 -17.59 23.00 -3.37
CA SER A 38 -17.68 24.35 -2.80
C SER A 38 -17.01 24.38 -1.42
N GLU A 39 -16.17 25.39 -1.20
CA GLU A 39 -15.30 25.51 -0.04
C GLU A 39 -16.07 26.04 1.18
N ALA A 40 -16.92 25.20 1.76
CA ALA A 40 -17.40 25.39 3.13
C ALA A 40 -16.39 24.72 4.07
N ALA A 41 -15.46 25.51 4.62
CA ALA A 41 -14.36 25.02 5.44
C ALA A 41 -14.87 24.25 6.68
N SER A 42 -14.74 22.93 6.64
CA SER A 42 -14.97 22.07 7.79
C SER A 42 -13.75 22.14 8.70
N PHE A 43 -13.96 22.37 10.00
CA PHE A 43 -12.97 22.25 11.09
C PHE A 43 -12.06 21.00 10.96
N VAL A 44 -12.55 19.95 10.31
CA VAL A 44 -11.84 18.70 9.98
C VAL A 44 -10.64 18.90 9.05
N ALA A 45 -10.71 19.79 8.05
CA ALA A 45 -9.60 20.03 7.11
C ALA A 45 -8.42 20.74 7.80
N PHE A 46 -8.72 21.73 8.65
CA PHE A 46 -7.69 22.41 9.46
C PHE A 46 -7.07 21.48 10.51
N ALA A 47 -7.90 20.67 11.18
CA ALA A 47 -7.41 19.66 12.12
C ALA A 47 -6.54 18.61 11.41
N TYR A 48 -6.86 18.22 10.18
CA TYR A 48 -6.07 17.28 9.38
C TYR A 48 -4.72 17.86 8.94
N GLU A 49 -4.64 19.11 8.47
CA GLU A 49 -3.35 19.75 8.14
C GLU A 49 -2.42 19.87 9.36
N LYS A 50 -2.99 20.22 10.52
CA LYS A 50 -2.25 20.24 11.79
C LYS A 50 -1.82 18.84 12.22
N LEU A 51 -2.67 17.82 12.02
CA LEU A 51 -2.34 16.42 12.32
C LEU A 51 -1.27 15.86 11.37
N ARG A 52 -1.36 16.13 10.07
CA ARG A 52 -0.36 15.77 9.05
C ARG A 52 1.02 16.33 9.41
N SER A 53 1.06 17.59 9.85
CA SER A 53 2.30 18.24 10.28
C SER A 53 2.84 17.68 11.61
N ALA A 54 1.96 17.23 12.52
CA ALA A 54 2.34 16.71 13.83
C ALA A 54 2.66 15.21 13.83
N ILE A 55 2.13 14.45 12.86
CA ILE A 55 2.36 13.01 12.69
C ILE A 55 3.10 12.71 11.39
N GLU A 56 4.15 13.48 11.11
CA GLU A 56 5.15 13.25 10.04
C GLU A 56 5.83 11.85 10.13
N PHE A 57 5.41 11.00 11.07
CA PHE A 57 5.97 9.71 11.46
C PHE A 57 5.11 8.48 11.13
N THR A 58 3.87 8.64 10.64
CA THR A 58 3.04 7.52 10.19
C THR A 58 2.86 7.60 8.68
N GLU A 59 2.92 6.45 8.00
CA GLU A 59 2.88 6.41 6.54
C GLU A 59 1.56 7.00 6.00
N GLU A 60 1.66 7.91 5.03
CA GLU A 60 0.55 8.74 4.54
C GLU A 60 -0.65 7.90 4.04
N HIS A 61 -0.38 6.76 3.41
CA HIS A 61 -1.42 5.85 2.91
C HIS A 61 -2.26 5.24 4.03
N LEU A 62 -1.67 5.00 5.22
CA LEU A 62 -2.41 4.48 6.37
C LEU A 62 -3.43 5.50 6.89
N PHE A 63 -3.09 6.79 6.87
CA PHE A 63 -4.01 7.86 7.23
C PHE A 63 -5.16 8.01 6.25
N ARG A 64 -4.85 8.07 4.95
CA ARG A 64 -5.89 8.16 3.92
C ARG A 64 -6.84 6.97 4.02
N ARG A 65 -6.31 5.77 4.17
CA ARG A 65 -7.12 4.55 4.32
C ARG A 65 -7.96 4.55 5.60
N ALA A 66 -7.42 5.01 6.73
CA ALA A 66 -8.21 5.18 7.96
C ALA A 66 -9.36 6.20 7.79
N ALA A 67 -9.10 7.29 7.07
CA ALA A 67 -10.12 8.27 6.73
C ALA A 67 -11.20 7.69 5.81
N ILE A 68 -10.80 6.96 4.75
CA ILE A 68 -11.71 6.23 3.86
C ILE A 68 -12.58 5.26 4.68
N ALA A 69 -11.98 4.47 5.57
CA ALA A 69 -12.72 3.53 6.43
C ALA A 69 -13.73 4.24 7.33
N ARG A 70 -13.40 5.40 7.91
CA ARG A 70 -14.33 6.21 8.71
C ARG A 70 -15.48 6.77 7.87
N ILE A 71 -15.19 7.25 6.67
CA ILE A 71 -16.20 7.74 5.72
C ILE A 71 -17.15 6.59 5.36
N LEU A 72 -16.61 5.45 4.94
CA LEU A 72 -17.38 4.25 4.60
C LEU A 72 -18.29 3.78 5.73
N ARG A 73 -17.77 3.64 6.97
CA ARG A 73 -18.59 3.25 8.13
C ARG A 73 -19.78 4.18 8.33
N ARG A 74 -19.57 5.49 8.24
CA ARG A 74 -20.64 6.47 8.42
C ARG A 74 -21.64 6.43 7.27
N ARG A 75 -21.14 6.50 6.03
CA ARG A 75 -21.94 6.55 4.81
C ARG A 75 -22.79 5.28 4.64
N LEU A 76 -22.17 4.11 4.71
CA LEU A 76 -22.89 2.84 4.60
C LEU A 76 -23.78 2.58 5.81
N GLY A 77 -23.46 3.14 6.99
CA GLY A 77 -24.35 3.13 8.15
C GLY A 77 -25.69 3.80 7.88
N LEU A 78 -25.67 4.93 7.16
CA LEU A 78 -26.85 5.70 6.76
C LEU A 78 -27.53 5.17 5.50
N ASN A 79 -26.73 4.69 4.54
CA ASN A 79 -27.20 4.09 3.29
C ASN A 79 -26.64 2.67 3.12
N PRO A 80 -27.27 1.65 3.75
CA PRO A 80 -26.81 0.26 3.66
C PRO A 80 -26.83 -0.32 2.24
N SER A 81 -27.55 0.30 1.31
CA SER A 81 -27.61 -0.16 -0.08
C SER A 81 -26.36 0.19 -0.88
N GLY A 82 -25.56 1.18 -0.43
CA GLY A 82 -24.36 1.66 -1.12
C GLY A 82 -24.62 2.43 -2.41
N LYS A 83 -25.86 2.54 -2.89
CA LYS A 83 -26.19 3.18 -4.16
C LYS A 83 -25.87 4.67 -4.13
N GLY A 84 -25.06 5.13 -5.09
CA GLY A 84 -24.66 6.53 -5.22
C GLY A 84 -23.65 6.99 -4.16
N GLU A 85 -23.03 6.07 -3.44
CA GLU A 85 -22.04 6.41 -2.41
C GLU A 85 -20.69 6.80 -2.99
N GLY A 86 -20.35 6.39 -4.21
CA GLY A 86 -19.09 6.78 -4.88
C GLY A 86 -18.86 8.29 -4.89
N GLU A 87 -19.87 9.07 -5.30
CA GLU A 87 -19.75 10.53 -5.36
C GLU A 87 -19.63 11.15 -3.95
N ASN A 88 -20.42 10.64 -3.02
CA ASN A 88 -20.42 11.15 -1.66
C ASN A 88 -19.09 10.90 -0.94
N ILE A 89 -18.50 9.71 -1.13
CA ILE A 89 -17.19 9.37 -0.58
C ILE A 89 -16.12 10.33 -1.15
N ILE A 90 -16.12 10.57 -2.46
CA ILE A 90 -15.16 11.50 -3.08
C ILE A 90 -15.32 12.92 -2.56
N ARG A 91 -16.56 13.43 -2.50
CA ARG A 91 -16.81 14.80 -1.98
C ARG A 91 -16.27 14.95 -0.56
N GLU A 92 -16.43 13.95 0.29
CA GLU A 92 -15.89 13.98 1.65
C GLU A 92 -14.37 13.88 1.72
N LEU A 93 -13.75 13.09 0.84
CA LEU A 93 -12.29 13.01 0.73
C LEU A 93 -11.69 14.36 0.31
N LEU A 94 -12.34 15.06 -0.63
CA LEU A 94 -11.95 16.40 -1.06
C LEU A 94 -12.19 17.44 0.04
N TRP A 95 -13.36 17.42 0.70
CA TRP A 95 -13.62 18.32 1.84
C TRP A 95 -12.67 18.11 3.01
N GLY A 96 -12.20 16.89 3.22
CA GLY A 96 -11.22 16.57 4.25
C GLY A 96 -9.77 16.93 3.89
N ASN A 97 -9.53 17.47 2.70
CA ASN A 97 -8.19 17.73 2.15
C ASN A 97 -7.29 16.47 2.11
N TYR A 98 -7.88 15.29 1.92
CA TYR A 98 -7.10 14.04 1.77
C TYR A 98 -6.49 13.91 0.37
N PHE A 99 -7.02 14.68 -0.60
CA PHE A 99 -6.54 14.78 -1.97
C PHE A 99 -6.58 16.24 -2.42
N GLU A 100 -5.67 16.61 -3.33
CA GLU A 100 -5.62 17.94 -3.93
C GLU A 100 -6.89 18.24 -4.75
N LYS A 101 -7.25 19.53 -4.84
CA LYS A 101 -8.38 19.97 -5.66
C LYS A 101 -8.18 19.59 -7.12
N GLY A 102 -9.21 19.04 -7.75
CA GLY A 102 -9.15 18.57 -9.13
C GLY A 102 -8.35 17.27 -9.34
N ALA A 103 -7.81 16.66 -8.28
CA ALA A 103 -7.10 15.39 -8.40
C ALA A 103 -8.03 14.20 -8.65
N LEU A 104 -9.31 14.30 -8.26
CA LEU A 104 -10.32 13.25 -8.40
C LEU A 104 -11.36 13.61 -9.45
N THR A 105 -11.79 12.62 -10.23
CA THR A 105 -12.63 12.79 -11.43
C THR A 105 -13.94 11.99 -11.33
N SER A 106 -14.88 12.24 -12.24
CA SER A 106 -16.09 11.42 -12.39
C SER A 106 -15.79 9.94 -12.68
N ALA A 107 -14.66 9.61 -13.32
CA ALA A 107 -14.24 8.23 -13.51
C ALA A 107 -13.89 7.54 -12.18
N ASP A 108 -13.33 8.28 -11.22
CA ASP A 108 -13.03 7.76 -9.89
C ASP A 108 -14.33 7.50 -9.09
N VAL A 109 -15.39 8.30 -9.30
CA VAL A 109 -16.73 8.06 -8.70
C VAL A 109 -17.27 6.70 -9.14
N THR A 110 -17.26 6.44 -10.44
CA THR A 110 -17.76 5.18 -10.99
C THR A 110 -16.98 4.00 -10.41
N ARG A 111 -15.65 4.09 -10.39
CA ARG A 111 -14.80 3.01 -9.86
C ARG A 111 -14.98 2.77 -8.37
N ILE A 112 -15.12 3.82 -7.55
CA ILE A 112 -15.42 3.64 -6.13
C ILE A 112 -16.80 3.00 -5.97
N GLN A 113 -17.78 3.39 -6.79
CA GLN A 113 -19.11 2.77 -6.75
C GLN A 113 -19.04 1.28 -7.08
N GLU A 114 -18.29 0.89 -8.11
CA GLU A 114 -18.04 -0.51 -8.47
C GLU A 114 -17.41 -1.29 -7.29
N CYS A 115 -16.39 -0.73 -6.63
CA CYS A 115 -15.81 -1.32 -5.43
C CYS A 115 -16.87 -1.50 -4.32
N VAL A 116 -17.65 -0.45 -4.02
CA VAL A 116 -18.69 -0.51 -2.98
C VAL A 116 -19.70 -1.62 -3.30
N ASP A 117 -20.15 -1.70 -4.56
CA ASP A 117 -21.15 -2.68 -5.00
C ASP A 117 -20.60 -4.12 -4.90
N ALA A 118 -19.36 -4.36 -5.34
CA ALA A 118 -18.72 -5.68 -5.26
C ALA A 118 -18.57 -6.16 -3.80
N TYR A 119 -18.12 -5.29 -2.90
CA TYR A 119 -17.97 -5.63 -1.48
C TYR A 119 -19.33 -5.84 -0.78
N LEU A 120 -20.36 -5.07 -1.13
CA LEU A 120 -21.70 -5.29 -0.60
C LEU A 120 -22.34 -6.58 -1.15
N GLN A 121 -22.04 -6.95 -2.40
CA GLN A 121 -22.45 -8.23 -2.97
C GLN A 121 -21.78 -9.40 -2.24
N LEU A 122 -20.46 -9.34 -2.02
CA LEU A 122 -19.74 -10.34 -1.23
C LEU A 122 -20.30 -10.43 0.20
N LEU A 123 -20.48 -9.28 0.86
CA LEU A 123 -21.04 -9.21 2.22
C LEU A 123 -22.39 -9.94 2.30
N LYS A 124 -23.30 -9.73 1.34
CA LYS A 124 -24.59 -10.44 1.29
C LYS A 124 -24.41 -11.96 1.25
N GLN A 125 -23.49 -12.45 0.41
CA GLN A 125 -23.21 -13.89 0.29
C GLN A 125 -22.65 -14.49 1.59
N VAL A 126 -21.76 -13.78 2.27
CA VAL A 126 -21.09 -14.31 3.48
C VAL A 126 -21.88 -14.07 4.77
N SER A 127 -22.86 -13.15 4.74
CA SER A 127 -23.67 -12.75 5.89
C SER A 127 -24.74 -13.78 6.27
N HIS A 128 -24.31 -14.94 6.75
CA HIS A 128 -25.18 -15.97 7.30
C HIS A 128 -24.79 -16.23 8.77
N GLY A 129 -25.50 -15.63 9.73
CA GLY A 129 -25.37 -15.93 11.17
C GLY A 129 -25.11 -14.74 12.11
N LYS A 130 -24.94 -15.01 13.41
CA LYS A 130 -25.04 -14.00 14.51
C LYS A 130 -23.96 -12.90 14.56
N ASN A 131 -22.89 -12.97 13.76
CA ASN A 131 -21.74 -12.04 13.81
C ASN A 131 -21.73 -11.00 12.66
N HIS A 132 -22.90 -10.44 12.33
CA HIS A 132 -23.04 -9.51 11.21
C HIS A 132 -22.22 -8.21 11.35
N SER A 133 -22.07 -7.67 12.56
CA SER A 133 -21.35 -6.40 12.78
C SER A 133 -19.84 -6.53 12.54
N SER A 134 -19.20 -7.54 13.11
CA SER A 134 -17.75 -7.77 12.95
C SER A 134 -17.37 -8.08 11.51
N LEU A 135 -18.22 -8.83 10.79
CA LEU A 135 -18.00 -9.13 9.38
C LEU A 135 -18.11 -7.87 8.52
N ARG A 136 -19.09 -7.01 8.81
CA ARG A 136 -19.25 -5.74 8.12
C ARG A 136 -18.05 -4.83 8.32
N ASP A 137 -17.55 -4.72 9.55
CA ASP A 137 -16.34 -3.92 9.84
C ASP A 137 -15.13 -4.47 9.09
N TYR A 138 -14.96 -5.80 9.05
CA TYR A 138 -13.89 -6.45 8.28
C TYR A 138 -13.99 -6.13 6.78
N MET A 139 -15.19 -6.19 6.20
CA MET A 139 -15.40 -5.82 4.79
C MET A 139 -15.12 -4.34 4.51
N ILE A 140 -15.50 -3.44 5.42
CA ILE A 140 -15.21 -2.02 5.27
C ILE A 140 -13.71 -1.75 5.37
N ASP A 141 -13.00 -2.47 6.24
CA ASP A 141 -11.55 -2.36 6.36
C ASP A 141 -10.86 -2.79 5.05
N LEU A 142 -11.26 -3.91 4.45
CA LEU A 142 -10.74 -4.35 3.15
C LEU A 142 -11.09 -3.37 2.02
N LEU A 143 -12.36 -2.94 1.93
CA LEU A 143 -12.81 -1.96 0.94
C LEU A 143 -12.03 -0.66 1.04
N SER A 144 -11.66 -0.25 2.26
CA SER A 144 -10.87 0.97 2.46
C SER A 144 -9.45 0.86 1.89
N CYS A 145 -8.83 -0.33 1.93
CA CYS A 145 -7.55 -0.60 1.29
C CYS A 145 -7.68 -0.56 -0.23
N GLU A 146 -8.68 -1.24 -0.79
CA GLU A 146 -8.87 -1.30 -2.24
C GLU A 146 -9.14 0.09 -2.84
N ILE A 147 -9.97 0.91 -2.16
CA ILE A 147 -10.19 2.31 -2.57
C ILE A 147 -8.90 3.13 -2.46
N GLU A 148 -8.10 2.96 -1.41
CA GLU A 148 -6.87 3.74 -1.26
C GLU A 148 -5.83 3.40 -2.33
N GLU A 149 -5.72 2.13 -2.72
CA GLU A 149 -4.94 1.69 -3.87
C GLU A 149 -5.48 2.20 -5.20
N LEU A 150 -6.80 2.13 -5.38
CA LEU A 150 -7.50 2.62 -6.57
C LEU A 150 -7.22 4.11 -6.81
N LEU A 151 -7.24 4.91 -5.74
CA LEU A 151 -7.03 6.35 -5.81
C LEU A 151 -5.56 6.75 -5.93
N ASN A 152 -4.62 5.91 -5.49
CA ASN A 152 -3.18 6.18 -5.53
C ASN A 152 -2.37 5.08 -6.26
N PRO A 153 -2.71 4.73 -7.52
CA PRO A 153 -2.15 3.56 -8.18
C PRO A 153 -0.64 3.65 -8.40
N GLU A 154 -0.11 4.84 -8.72
CA GLU A 154 1.34 5.05 -8.91
C GLU A 154 2.14 4.89 -7.61
N TYR A 155 1.58 5.36 -6.49
CA TYR A 155 2.19 5.21 -5.17
C TYR A 155 2.31 3.73 -4.81
N HIS A 156 1.19 2.98 -4.90
CA HIS A 156 1.15 1.57 -4.52
C HIS A 156 1.93 0.68 -5.47
N HIS A 157 1.86 0.91 -6.78
CA HIS A 157 2.66 0.17 -7.76
C HIS A 157 4.16 0.24 -7.42
N ARG A 158 4.65 1.43 -7.08
CA ARG A 158 6.05 1.64 -6.69
C ARG A 158 6.38 0.97 -5.35
N LYS A 159 5.54 1.16 -4.32
CA LYS A 159 5.78 0.56 -3.00
C LYS A 159 5.73 -0.98 -3.04
N LEU A 160 4.81 -1.56 -3.80
CA LEU A 160 4.76 -3.00 -4.06
C LEU A 160 5.97 -3.50 -4.86
N SER A 161 6.48 -2.71 -5.82
CA SER A 161 7.72 -3.03 -6.53
C SER A 161 8.92 -3.08 -5.59
N PHE A 162 9.03 -2.11 -4.67
CA PHE A 162 10.07 -2.12 -3.63
C PHE A 162 9.92 -3.29 -2.66
N LEU A 163 8.70 -3.61 -2.25
CA LEU A 163 8.40 -4.77 -1.41
C LEU A 163 8.83 -6.08 -2.08
N TYR A 164 8.47 -6.26 -3.36
CA TYR A 164 8.86 -7.44 -4.12
C TYR A 164 10.38 -7.56 -4.24
N PHE A 165 11.07 -6.46 -4.56
CA PHE A 165 12.53 -6.44 -4.61
C PHE A 165 13.16 -6.81 -3.25
N PHE A 166 12.64 -6.23 -2.16
CA PHE A 166 13.11 -6.53 -0.81
C PHE A 166 12.87 -7.99 -0.42
N TYR A 167 11.68 -8.52 -0.70
CA TYR A 167 11.31 -9.92 -0.50
C TYR A 167 12.29 -10.85 -1.22
N GLN A 168 12.49 -10.67 -2.53
CA GLN A 168 13.37 -11.50 -3.35
C GLN A 168 14.82 -11.47 -2.86
N THR A 169 15.32 -10.29 -2.48
CA THR A 169 16.72 -10.12 -2.06
C THR A 169 17.00 -10.65 -0.64
N THR A 170 15.96 -10.87 0.16
CA THR A 170 16.08 -11.31 1.56
C THR A 170 15.57 -12.73 1.81
N LYS A 171 14.80 -13.31 0.89
CA LYS A 171 14.20 -14.66 1.01
C LYS A 171 15.22 -15.75 1.36
N GLU A 172 16.38 -15.74 0.72
CA GLU A 172 17.45 -16.72 0.97
C GLU A 172 18.21 -16.48 2.29
N LYS A 173 18.14 -15.26 2.82
CA LYS A 173 18.83 -14.85 4.06
C LYS A 173 18.02 -15.16 5.32
N VAL A 174 16.78 -15.58 5.14
CA VAL A 174 15.85 -15.93 6.22
C VAL A 174 15.70 -17.45 6.27
N VAL A 175 16.06 -18.03 7.41
CA VAL A 175 15.88 -19.45 7.70
C VAL A 175 14.81 -19.56 8.79
N ILE A 176 13.73 -20.27 8.47
CA ILE A 176 12.68 -20.64 9.40
C ILE A 176 12.67 -22.16 9.42
N GLU A 177 12.85 -22.74 10.60
CA GLU A 177 12.77 -24.18 10.82
C GLU A 177 11.37 -24.50 11.36
N GLY A 178 10.83 -25.67 11.02
CA GLY A 178 9.54 -26.12 11.54
C GLY A 178 8.31 -25.52 10.85
N CYS A 179 8.43 -25.09 9.59
CA CYS A 179 7.29 -24.72 8.73
C CYS A 179 7.48 -25.24 7.29
N SER A 180 6.41 -25.30 6.51
CA SER A 180 6.51 -25.65 5.08
C SER A 180 7.23 -24.53 4.28
N PRO A 181 7.74 -24.83 3.07
CA PRO A 181 8.28 -23.80 2.17
C PRO A 181 7.27 -22.70 1.83
N GLU A 182 6.00 -23.06 1.64
CA GLU A 182 4.91 -22.12 1.35
C GLU A 182 4.62 -21.22 2.55
N GLU A 183 4.50 -21.79 3.75
CA GLU A 183 4.31 -21.01 4.98
C GLU A 183 5.50 -20.08 5.23
N LYS A 184 6.73 -20.54 4.96
CA LYS A 184 7.94 -19.72 5.06
C LYS A 184 7.83 -18.49 4.17
N ASP A 185 7.40 -18.67 2.93
CA ASP A 185 7.23 -17.59 1.97
C ASP A 185 6.16 -16.59 2.41
N GLN A 186 5.02 -17.08 2.90
CA GLN A 186 3.94 -16.24 3.42
C GLN A 186 4.37 -15.44 4.67
N TYR A 187 5.01 -16.09 5.65
CA TYR A 187 5.49 -15.42 6.87
C TYR A 187 6.57 -14.38 6.54
N HIS A 188 7.47 -14.70 5.61
CA HIS A 188 8.49 -13.77 5.14
C HIS A 188 7.88 -12.57 4.40
N TYR A 189 6.87 -12.79 3.55
CA TYR A 189 6.14 -11.74 2.86
C TYR A 189 5.48 -10.77 3.85
N VAL A 190 4.71 -11.28 4.82
CA VAL A 190 4.08 -10.46 5.87
C VAL A 190 5.12 -9.65 6.65
N ALA A 191 6.21 -10.28 7.06
CA ALA A 191 7.26 -9.61 7.80
C ALA A 191 7.97 -8.53 6.97
N CYS A 192 8.15 -8.76 5.66
CA CYS A 192 8.67 -7.76 4.73
C CYS A 192 7.73 -6.55 4.63
N GLU A 193 6.44 -6.80 4.47
CA GLU A 193 5.43 -5.76 4.33
C GLU A 193 5.37 -4.85 5.57
N GLN A 194 5.31 -5.45 6.76
CA GLN A 194 5.31 -4.72 8.02
C GLN A 194 6.65 -4.01 8.29
N THR A 195 7.77 -4.58 7.85
CA THR A 195 9.09 -3.99 8.09
C THR A 195 9.37 -2.81 7.15
N LEU A 196 9.11 -2.99 5.86
CA LEU A 196 9.44 -2.04 4.81
C LEU A 196 8.38 -0.95 4.68
N LEU A 197 7.12 -1.34 4.44
CA LEU A 197 6.01 -0.43 4.15
C LEU A 197 5.27 0.05 5.39
N LYS A 198 5.58 -0.53 6.56
CA LYS A 198 4.89 -0.28 7.83
C LYS A 198 3.38 -0.49 7.74
N ASN A 199 2.92 -1.34 6.81
CA ASN A 199 1.52 -1.70 6.70
C ASN A 199 1.03 -2.32 8.01
N ASP A 200 -0.18 -1.96 8.38
CA ASP A 200 -0.85 -2.55 9.52
C ASP A 200 -1.51 -3.87 9.12
N LYS A 201 -2.12 -4.54 10.11
CA LYS A 201 -2.82 -5.81 9.87
C LYS A 201 -3.88 -5.72 8.78
N VAL A 202 -4.55 -4.58 8.63
CA VAL A 202 -5.65 -4.42 7.65
C VAL A 202 -5.12 -4.41 6.23
N PHE A 203 -4.05 -3.66 5.94
CA PHE A 203 -3.41 -3.73 4.62
C PHE A 203 -2.83 -5.11 4.33
N ILE A 204 -2.17 -5.73 5.32
CA ILE A 204 -1.60 -7.07 5.15
C ILE A 204 -2.70 -8.10 4.85
N ARG A 205 -3.85 -8.04 5.54
CA ARG A 205 -5.02 -8.88 5.24
C ARG A 205 -5.48 -8.69 3.79
N TYR A 206 -5.64 -7.44 3.38
CA TYR A 206 -6.07 -7.10 2.03
C TYR A 206 -5.09 -7.66 0.99
N HIS A 207 -3.78 -7.41 1.11
CA HIS A 207 -2.80 -7.93 0.15
C HIS A 207 -2.74 -9.46 0.13
N LEU A 208 -2.81 -10.15 1.28
CA LEU A 208 -2.86 -11.61 1.31
C LEU A 208 -4.11 -12.15 0.58
N LEU A 209 -5.26 -11.51 0.76
CA LEU A 209 -6.48 -11.86 0.02
C LEU A 209 -6.34 -11.61 -1.48
N THR A 210 -5.79 -10.44 -1.86
CA THR A 210 -5.57 -10.07 -3.27
C THR A 210 -4.54 -10.97 -3.95
N LEU A 211 -3.54 -11.49 -3.23
CA LEU A 211 -2.59 -12.47 -3.77
C LEU A 211 -3.26 -13.80 -4.13
N GLN A 212 -4.31 -14.19 -3.39
CA GLN A 212 -5.02 -15.45 -3.62
C GLN A 212 -6.15 -15.31 -4.65
N TRP A 213 -6.92 -14.22 -4.58
CA TRP A 213 -8.15 -14.07 -5.36
C TRP A 213 -8.07 -12.98 -6.44
N GLY A 214 -7.16 -12.03 -6.31
CA GLY A 214 -7.21 -10.76 -7.05
C GLY A 214 -8.02 -9.69 -6.31
N LYS A 215 -8.17 -8.51 -6.92
CA LYS A 215 -8.97 -7.42 -6.35
C LYS A 215 -10.45 -7.78 -6.44
N ILE A 216 -11.20 -7.49 -5.39
CA ILE A 216 -12.61 -7.92 -5.31
C ILE A 216 -13.43 -7.24 -6.42
N VAL A 217 -13.15 -5.98 -6.75
CA VAL A 217 -13.82 -5.27 -7.86
C VAL A 217 -13.54 -5.87 -9.24
N GLU A 218 -12.46 -6.63 -9.39
CA GLU A 218 -12.04 -7.24 -10.65
C GLU A 218 -12.53 -8.68 -10.81
N LEU A 219 -13.16 -9.27 -9.78
CA LEU A 219 -13.66 -10.65 -9.82
C LEU A 219 -14.89 -10.77 -10.70
N THR A 220 -14.94 -11.87 -11.46
CA THR A 220 -16.18 -12.29 -12.13
C THR A 220 -17.23 -12.74 -11.11
N GLU A 221 -18.51 -12.78 -11.50
CA GLU A 221 -19.58 -13.23 -10.60
C GLU A 221 -19.34 -14.65 -10.03
N ASP A 222 -18.76 -15.55 -10.83
CA ASP A 222 -18.45 -16.92 -10.40
C ASP A 222 -17.28 -16.95 -9.42
N GLN A 223 -16.20 -16.18 -9.68
CA GLN A 223 -15.08 -16.05 -8.75
C GLN A 223 -15.51 -15.41 -7.43
N LEU A 224 -16.39 -14.40 -7.49
CA LEU A 224 -16.93 -13.75 -6.30
C LEU A 224 -17.79 -14.72 -5.48
N ARG A 225 -18.59 -15.58 -6.15
CA ARG A 225 -19.37 -16.64 -5.50
C ARG A 225 -18.47 -17.65 -4.82
N GLU A 226 -17.42 -18.12 -5.50
CA GLU A 226 -16.45 -19.06 -4.94
C GLU A 226 -15.71 -18.47 -3.72
N LEU A 227 -15.29 -17.20 -3.82
CA LEU A 227 -14.74 -16.46 -2.68
C LEU A 227 -15.75 -16.39 -1.53
N GLY A 228 -17.02 -16.11 -1.81
CA GLY A 228 -18.08 -16.08 -0.81
C GLY A 228 -18.25 -17.40 -0.05
N GLU A 229 -18.18 -18.53 -0.76
CA GLU A 229 -18.25 -19.87 -0.16
C GLU A 229 -17.02 -20.18 0.71
N GLN A 230 -15.83 -19.78 0.27
CA GLN A 230 -14.57 -20.04 0.97
C GLN A 230 -14.18 -18.94 1.97
N PHE A 231 -14.93 -17.84 2.06
CA PHE A 231 -14.51 -16.61 2.72
C PHE A 231 -14.04 -16.82 4.16
N ARG A 232 -14.77 -17.63 4.95
CA ARG A 232 -14.40 -17.90 6.35
C ARG A 232 -13.10 -18.67 6.48
N GLN A 233 -12.89 -19.65 5.61
CA GLN A 233 -11.65 -20.42 5.60
C GLN A 233 -10.48 -19.54 5.15
N THR A 234 -10.67 -18.78 4.07
CA THR A 234 -9.67 -17.84 3.54
C THR A 234 -9.27 -16.81 4.59
N THR A 235 -10.24 -16.17 5.26
CA THR A 235 -9.93 -15.17 6.30
C THR A 235 -9.27 -15.78 7.53
N ALA A 236 -9.70 -16.97 7.97
CA ALA A 236 -9.04 -17.67 9.07
C ALA A 236 -7.58 -18.02 8.74
N GLU A 237 -7.30 -18.42 7.50
CA GLU A 237 -5.95 -18.70 7.03
C GLU A 237 -5.09 -17.43 7.00
N VAL A 238 -5.64 -16.31 6.51
CA VAL A 238 -4.98 -15.01 6.54
C VAL A 238 -4.62 -14.60 7.97
N GLU A 239 -5.52 -14.74 8.94
CA GLU A 239 -5.22 -14.45 10.34
C GLU A 239 -4.11 -15.37 10.88
N ARG A 240 -4.17 -16.67 10.58
CA ARG A 240 -3.13 -17.63 10.99
C ARG A 240 -1.75 -17.22 10.46
N ILE A 241 -1.69 -16.77 9.20
CA ILE A 241 -0.45 -16.30 8.57
C ILE A 241 0.06 -15.04 9.26
N ILE A 242 -0.79 -14.06 9.54
CA ILE A 242 -0.40 -12.80 10.18
C ILE A 242 0.05 -13.01 11.62
N GLU A 243 -0.61 -13.89 12.36
CA GLU A 243 -0.38 -14.12 13.79
C GLU A 243 0.64 -15.22 14.08
N ASN A 244 1.45 -15.58 13.07
CA ASN A 244 2.46 -16.62 13.20
C ASN A 244 3.50 -16.30 14.30
N ILE A 245 3.99 -17.35 14.96
CA ILE A 245 4.95 -17.23 16.08
C ILE A 245 6.32 -16.67 15.67
N TYR A 246 6.68 -16.75 14.39
CA TYR A 246 7.97 -16.31 13.88
C TYR A 246 8.00 -14.80 13.61
N HIS A 247 6.83 -14.17 13.52
CA HIS A 247 6.67 -12.80 13.07
C HIS A 247 7.59 -11.80 13.81
N PRO A 248 7.69 -11.76 15.15
CA PRO A 248 8.58 -10.81 15.84
C PRO A 248 10.07 -11.02 15.53
N ARG A 249 10.50 -12.28 15.36
CA ARG A 249 11.89 -12.61 15.03
C ARG A 249 12.21 -12.20 13.59
N LEU A 250 11.28 -12.43 12.67
CA LEU A 250 11.41 -12.07 11.26
C LEU A 250 11.49 -10.57 11.08
N THR A 251 10.56 -9.81 11.65
CA THR A 251 10.56 -8.34 11.55
C THR A 251 11.83 -7.74 12.15
N ARG A 252 12.31 -8.25 13.28
CA ARG A 252 13.59 -7.82 13.86
C ARG A 252 14.77 -8.10 12.92
N LYS A 253 14.86 -9.30 12.35
CA LYS A 253 15.93 -9.67 11.41
C LYS A 253 15.88 -8.80 10.15
N LEU A 254 14.70 -8.62 9.56
CA LEU A 254 14.54 -7.79 8.36
C LEU A 254 14.82 -6.32 8.64
N SER A 255 14.48 -5.82 9.83
CA SER A 255 14.80 -4.45 10.24
C SER A 255 16.31 -4.20 10.27
N THR A 256 17.12 -5.20 10.61
CA THR A 256 18.60 -5.08 10.53
C THR A 256 19.12 -5.01 9.09
N LEU A 257 18.39 -5.57 8.14
CA LEU A 257 18.75 -5.56 6.72
C LEU A 257 18.21 -4.33 5.99
N LEU A 258 17.22 -3.63 6.54
CA LEU A 258 16.48 -2.55 5.91
C LEU A 258 17.30 -1.28 5.53
N PRO A 259 18.31 -0.81 6.30
CA PRO A 259 18.91 0.51 6.05
C PRO A 259 19.50 0.70 4.63
N PRO A 260 20.27 -0.25 4.06
CA PRO A 260 20.75 -0.12 2.68
C PRO A 260 19.63 -0.06 1.64
N PHE A 261 18.51 -0.75 1.87
CA PHE A 261 17.35 -0.71 0.96
C PHE A 261 16.63 0.63 1.01
N ARG A 262 16.51 1.24 2.21
CA ARG A 262 15.94 2.59 2.34
C ARG A 262 16.71 3.60 1.50
N ILE A 263 18.04 3.63 1.67
CA ILE A 263 18.91 4.51 0.87
C ILE A 263 18.73 4.25 -0.63
N LEU A 264 18.68 2.99 -1.05
CA LEU A 264 18.44 2.63 -2.45
C LEU A 264 17.08 3.16 -2.95
N PHE A 265 16.02 2.96 -2.19
CA PHE A 265 14.67 3.38 -2.57
C PHE A 265 14.52 4.90 -2.58
N ASP A 266 15.09 5.60 -1.59
CA ASP A 266 15.12 7.05 -1.53
C ASP A 266 15.88 7.64 -2.73
N LEU A 267 16.98 7.00 -3.13
CA LEU A 267 17.74 7.39 -4.33
C LEU A 267 16.93 7.18 -5.62
N ILE A 268 16.20 6.08 -5.73
CA ILE A 268 15.31 5.81 -6.87
C ILE A 268 14.17 6.83 -6.91
N GLU A 269 13.59 7.17 -5.76
CA GLU A 269 12.52 8.17 -5.66
C GLU A 269 13.03 9.58 -5.98
N GLU A 270 14.22 9.98 -5.52
CA GLU A 270 14.79 11.31 -5.79
C GLU A 270 15.24 11.48 -7.25
N LYS A 271 15.81 10.43 -7.87
CA LYS A 271 16.46 10.54 -9.19
C LYS A 271 15.62 10.01 -10.35
N GLY A 272 14.53 9.28 -10.08
CA GLY A 272 13.63 8.77 -11.12
C GLY A 272 14.36 7.94 -12.18
N GLU A 273 14.15 8.27 -13.46
CA GLU A 273 14.75 7.55 -14.61
C GLU A 273 16.29 7.58 -14.60
N ALA A 274 16.92 8.61 -14.01
CA ALA A 274 18.37 8.71 -13.92
C ALA A 274 18.99 7.73 -12.89
N ALA A 275 18.18 7.15 -12.00
CA ALA A 275 18.67 6.28 -10.93
C ALA A 275 19.39 5.02 -11.46
N GLN A 276 18.94 4.46 -12.59
CA GLN A 276 19.56 3.25 -13.15
C GLN A 276 20.99 3.51 -13.66
N GLN A 277 21.21 4.66 -14.31
CA GLN A 277 22.54 5.05 -14.79
C GLN A 277 23.47 5.34 -13.61
N LEU A 278 22.97 6.06 -12.60
CA LEU A 278 23.69 6.39 -11.39
C LEU A 278 24.12 5.13 -10.61
N LEU A 279 23.23 4.16 -10.43
CA LEU A 279 23.56 2.89 -9.75
C LEU A 279 24.59 2.05 -10.51
N SER A 280 24.78 2.32 -11.79
CA SER A 280 25.78 1.65 -12.62
C SER A 280 27.17 2.32 -12.52
N SER A 281 27.29 3.45 -11.83
CA SER A 281 28.53 4.21 -11.61
C SER A 281 28.91 4.23 -10.13
N LYS A 282 30.05 3.64 -9.79
CA LYS A 282 30.52 3.58 -8.39
C LYS A 282 30.75 4.97 -7.78
N LYS A 283 31.29 5.89 -8.58
CA LYS A 283 31.57 7.28 -8.16
C LYS A 283 30.28 8.03 -7.87
N ASP A 284 29.34 8.00 -8.81
CA ASP A 284 28.08 8.74 -8.68
C ASP A 284 27.21 8.17 -7.55
N LEU A 285 27.20 6.84 -7.40
CA LEU A 285 26.54 6.18 -6.29
C LEU A 285 27.10 6.64 -4.94
N TYR A 286 28.43 6.66 -4.78
CA TYR A 286 29.05 7.07 -3.52
C TYR A 286 28.72 8.52 -3.15
N ILE A 287 28.77 9.44 -4.13
CA ILE A 287 28.45 10.87 -3.93
C ILE A 287 26.99 11.02 -3.47
N ASN A 288 26.05 10.42 -4.19
CA ASN A 288 24.62 10.58 -3.89
C ASN A 288 24.21 9.87 -2.59
N VAL A 289 24.80 8.72 -2.27
CA VAL A 289 24.57 8.07 -0.96
C VAL A 289 25.08 8.94 0.18
N LYS A 290 26.27 9.55 0.04
CA LYS A 290 26.82 10.45 1.06
C LYS A 290 25.93 11.67 1.27
N GLU A 291 25.44 12.27 0.19
CA GLU A 291 24.50 13.39 0.25
C GLU A 291 23.19 13.01 0.96
N LEU A 292 22.60 11.86 0.62
CA LEU A 292 21.39 11.34 1.28
C LEU A 292 21.60 11.09 2.77
N CYS A 293 22.68 10.39 3.14
CA CYS A 293 23.00 10.14 4.55
C CYS A 293 23.20 11.43 5.34
N ILE A 294 23.80 12.46 4.73
CA ILE A 294 23.96 13.78 5.36
C ILE A 294 22.60 14.46 5.55
N LYS A 295 21.73 14.47 4.54
CA LYS A 295 20.36 15.01 4.64
C LYS A 295 19.57 14.33 5.76
N ASP A 296 19.67 13.00 5.89
CA ASP A 296 18.98 12.23 6.92
C ASP A 296 19.51 12.50 8.33
N LEU A 297 20.82 12.66 8.47
CA LEU A 297 21.42 13.12 9.74
C LEU A 297 20.88 14.49 10.13
N TYR A 298 20.81 15.46 9.21
CA TYR A 298 20.27 16.79 9.51
C TYR A 298 18.76 16.80 9.77
N ARG A 299 17.98 15.91 9.14
CA ARG A 299 16.56 15.67 9.48
C ARG A 299 16.41 15.05 10.87
N GLY A 300 17.38 14.23 11.29
CA GLY A 300 17.47 13.68 12.65
C GLY A 300 17.89 14.71 13.71
N SER A 301 18.77 15.66 13.38
CA SER A 301 19.34 16.65 14.32
C SER A 301 18.45 17.86 14.61
N ARG A 302 17.38 18.10 13.84
CA ARG A 302 16.32 19.06 14.21
C ARG A 302 15.37 18.52 15.30
N LYS A 303 15.71 17.39 15.93
CA LYS A 303 14.91 16.67 16.93
C LYS A 303 15.45 16.80 18.37
N THR A 304 16.08 17.92 18.68
CA THR A 304 16.36 18.36 20.07
C THR A 304 15.93 19.80 20.20
#